data_AF-A0A847JJA0-F1
#
_entry.id   AF-A0A847JJA0-F1
#
_cell.length_a   1.000
_cell.length_b   1.000
_cell.length_c   1.000
_cell.angle_alpha   90.00
_cell.angle_beta   90.00
_cell.angle_gamma   90.00
#
_symmetry.space_group_name_H-M   'P 1'
#
loop_
_entity.id
_entity.type
_entity.pdbx_description
1 polymer ?
#
loop_
_entity_poly.entity_id
_entity_poly.type
_entity_poly.pdbx_seq_one_letter_code
_entity_poly.pdbx_strand_id
1 'polypeptide(L)'
;QEHRWTACPISRQIARRWLTELTLRQFLDVVDRVAAENQWKYRRAFWNALWEKDAVDAAWVIFESHGAHEARRMFGEEIEFGRFDGPVQPGHAVLLMKIGRLTVAEWSHASPCTVWDAARDEHGPPLYRALYPPETLKKPHLAATSEDDLAGRGVFYHRGSASYAWQERIADFLRRHARVNLTRNSYWVR
;
A
#
# COMPACT_ATOMS: atom_id res chain seq x y z
N GLN A 1 9.52 -7.69 -43.42
CA GLN A 1 8.81 -6.52 -42.85
C GLN A 1 8.64 -6.80 -41.38
N GLU A 2 9.34 -6.06 -40.53
CA GLU A 2 9.45 -6.30 -39.10
C GLU A 2 8.43 -5.40 -38.40
N HIS A 3 7.43 -6.01 -37.77
CA HIS A 3 6.37 -5.27 -37.06
C HIS A 3 6.94 -4.65 -35.80
N ARG A 4 7.44 -3.41 -35.92
CA ARG A 4 7.88 -2.58 -34.81
C ARG A 4 6.65 -2.16 -34.01
N TRP A 5 6.32 -2.92 -32.98
CA TRP A 5 5.32 -2.56 -31.97
C TRP A 5 5.71 -1.22 -31.35
N THR A 6 5.11 -0.15 -31.86
CA THR A 6 5.32 1.18 -31.33
C THR A 6 4.60 1.21 -29.99
N ALA A 7 5.33 1.39 -28.88
CA ALA A 7 4.79 1.38 -27.53
C ALA A 7 3.67 2.43 -27.40
N CYS A 8 2.42 1.99 -27.52
CA CYS A 8 1.27 2.86 -27.41
C CYS A 8 1.09 3.28 -25.94
N PRO A 9 0.95 4.58 -25.63
CA PRO A 9 0.71 5.04 -24.26
C PRO A 9 -0.50 4.40 -23.58
N ILE A 10 -1.56 4.09 -24.35
CA ILE A 10 -2.78 3.41 -23.87
C ILE A 10 -2.45 1.99 -23.41
N SER A 11 -1.67 1.23 -24.18
CA SER A 11 -1.25 -0.13 -23.80
C SER A 11 -0.41 -0.12 -22.52
N ARG A 12 0.44 0.91 -22.33
CA ARG A 12 1.21 1.08 -21.09
C ARG A 12 0.30 1.40 -19.90
N GLN A 13 -0.71 2.24 -20.08
CA GLN A 13 -1.67 2.57 -19.02
C GLN A 13 -2.49 1.34 -18.61
N ILE A 14 -3.00 0.58 -19.59
CA ILE A 14 -3.71 -0.67 -19.35
C ILE A 14 -2.80 -1.67 -18.62
N ALA A 15 -1.58 -1.90 -19.11
CA ALA A 15 -0.63 -2.81 -18.46
C ALA A 15 -0.32 -2.38 -17.01
N ARG A 16 -0.10 -1.09 -16.76
CA ARG A 16 0.11 -0.55 -15.40
C ARG A 16 -1.10 -0.77 -14.50
N ARG A 17 -2.31 -0.57 -15.02
CA ARG A 17 -3.55 -0.81 -14.28
C ARG A 17 -3.65 -2.29 -13.90
N TRP A 18 -3.40 -3.19 -14.84
CA TRP A 18 -3.41 -4.64 -14.60
C TRP A 18 -2.37 -5.08 -13.58
N LEU A 19 -1.13 -4.56 -13.68
CA LEU A 19 -0.08 -4.84 -12.70
C LEU A 19 -0.44 -4.30 -11.31
N THR A 20 -1.02 -3.10 -11.23
CA THR A 20 -1.46 -2.52 -9.96
C THR A 20 -2.55 -3.36 -9.30
N GLU A 21 -3.53 -3.81 -10.10
CA GLU A 21 -4.58 -4.70 -9.64
C GLU A 21 -4.02 -6.02 -9.12
N LEU A 22 -3.10 -6.63 -9.89
CA LEU A 22 -2.44 -7.87 -9.51
C LEU A 22 -1.66 -7.69 -8.21
N THR A 23 -0.89 -6.63 -8.07
CA THR A 23 -0.12 -6.33 -6.86
C THR A 23 -1.01 -6.12 -5.64
N LEU A 24 -2.12 -5.40 -5.79
CA LEU A 24 -3.10 -5.22 -4.72
C LEU A 24 -3.66 -6.58 -4.29
N ARG A 25 -4.09 -7.41 -5.24
CA ARG A 25 -4.60 -8.77 -4.95
C ARG A 25 -3.53 -9.64 -4.28
N GLN A 26 -2.30 -9.63 -4.79
CA GLN A 26 -1.17 -10.36 -4.21
C GLN A 26 -0.97 -10.01 -2.75
N PHE A 27 -0.87 -8.73 -2.44
CA PHE A 27 -0.72 -8.28 -1.07
C PHE A 27 -1.92 -8.70 -0.23
N LEU A 28 -3.13 -8.35 -0.67
CA LEU A 28 -4.30 -8.52 0.16
C LEU A 28 -4.60 -10.00 0.45
N ASP A 29 -4.50 -10.86 -0.55
CA ASP A 29 -4.82 -12.28 -0.44
C ASP A 29 -3.74 -13.08 0.30
N VAL A 30 -2.47 -12.68 0.17
CA VAL A 30 -1.39 -13.27 0.98
C VAL A 30 -1.58 -12.89 2.44
N VAL A 31 -1.89 -11.61 2.72
CA VAL A 31 -2.12 -11.14 4.10
C VAL A 31 -3.33 -11.82 4.73
N ASP A 32 -4.43 -12.06 4.00
CA ASP A 32 -5.58 -12.84 4.50
C ASP A 32 -5.18 -14.22 5.03
N ARG A 33 -4.18 -14.87 4.42
CA ARG A 33 -3.75 -16.22 4.83
C ARG A 33 -2.85 -16.22 6.06
N VAL A 34 -2.10 -15.15 6.28
CA VAL A 34 -1.04 -15.11 7.29
C VAL A 34 -1.35 -14.18 8.46
N ALA A 35 -2.28 -13.24 8.32
CA ALA A 35 -2.64 -12.30 9.38
C ALA A 35 -3.76 -12.87 10.27
N ALA A 36 -3.47 -13.02 11.56
CA ALA A 36 -4.47 -13.37 12.58
C ALA A 36 -5.29 -12.16 13.09
N GLU A 37 -5.15 -10.99 12.46
CA GLU A 37 -5.64 -9.72 13.03
C GLU A 37 -7.11 -9.43 12.68
N ASN A 38 -7.95 -9.28 13.71
CA ASN A 38 -9.36 -8.88 13.60
C ASN A 38 -9.61 -7.55 12.86
N GLN A 39 -8.58 -6.72 12.68
CA GLN A 39 -8.68 -5.41 12.02
C GLN A 39 -8.54 -5.48 10.51
N TRP A 40 -7.98 -6.58 9.98
CA TRP A 40 -7.58 -6.69 8.58
C TRP A 40 -8.72 -6.53 7.60
N LYS A 41 -9.91 -7.08 7.89
CA LYS A 41 -11.11 -6.92 7.05
C LYS A 41 -11.45 -5.46 6.73
N TYR A 42 -11.22 -4.55 7.69
CA TYR A 42 -11.48 -3.13 7.49
C TYR A 42 -10.38 -2.45 6.66
N ARG A 43 -9.12 -2.88 6.82
CA ARG A 43 -7.97 -2.41 6.04
C ARG A 43 -8.12 -2.83 4.58
N ARG A 44 -8.44 -4.10 4.33
CA ARG A 44 -8.74 -4.62 2.99
C ARG A 44 -9.86 -3.83 2.31
N ALA A 45 -10.98 -3.61 2.99
CA ALA A 45 -12.10 -2.85 2.44
C ALA A 45 -11.68 -1.41 2.07
N PHE A 46 -10.86 -0.76 2.90
CA PHE A 46 -10.36 0.59 2.63
C PHE A 46 -9.48 0.67 1.39
N TRP A 47 -8.47 -0.20 1.27
CA TRP A 47 -7.54 -0.18 0.14
C TRP A 47 -8.22 -0.62 -1.17
N ASN A 48 -9.14 -1.59 -1.12
CA ASN A 48 -9.98 -1.95 -2.26
C ASN A 48 -10.84 -0.77 -2.73
N ALA A 49 -11.44 -0.03 -1.82
CA ALA A 49 -12.27 1.12 -2.18
C ALA A 49 -11.46 2.24 -2.88
N LEU A 50 -10.19 2.43 -2.50
CA LEU A 50 -9.29 3.37 -3.19
C LEU A 50 -8.97 2.90 -4.62
N TRP A 51 -8.73 1.60 -4.80
CA TRP A 51 -8.53 1.01 -6.11
C TRP A 51 -9.77 1.14 -7.01
N GLU A 52 -10.94 0.79 -6.49
CA GLU A 52 -12.22 0.90 -7.21
C GLU A 52 -12.57 2.35 -7.61
N LYS A 53 -12.06 3.32 -6.84
CA LYS A 53 -12.18 4.76 -7.14
C LYS A 53 -11.12 5.27 -8.12
N ASP A 54 -10.28 4.40 -8.66
CA ASP A 54 -9.18 4.75 -9.56
C ASP A 54 -8.20 5.78 -8.97
N ALA A 55 -8.01 5.72 -7.64
CA ALA A 55 -7.14 6.66 -6.93
C ALA A 55 -5.67 6.19 -6.87
N VAL A 56 -5.39 4.93 -7.18
CA VAL A 56 -4.05 4.33 -7.09
C VAL A 56 -3.42 4.32 -8.48
N ASP A 57 -2.37 5.12 -8.67
CA ASP A 57 -1.67 5.23 -9.96
C ASP A 57 -0.76 4.03 -10.25
N ALA A 58 -0.21 3.45 -9.19
CA ALA A 58 0.76 2.36 -9.22
C ALA A 58 0.83 1.67 -7.85
N ALA A 59 1.12 0.38 -7.84
CA ALA A 59 1.40 -0.37 -6.62
C ALA A 59 2.63 -1.27 -6.79
N TRP A 60 3.31 -1.52 -5.67
CA TRP A 60 4.39 -2.51 -5.59
C TRP A 60 4.31 -3.20 -4.23
N VAL A 61 4.40 -4.53 -4.19
CA VAL A 61 4.39 -5.28 -2.94
C VAL A 61 5.80 -5.73 -2.60
N ILE A 62 6.15 -5.67 -1.32
CA ILE A 62 7.39 -6.18 -0.76
C ILE A 62 7.01 -7.34 0.17
N PHE A 63 7.59 -8.50 -0.05
CA PHE A 63 7.38 -9.67 0.79
C PHE A 63 8.65 -10.09 1.51
N GLU A 64 8.50 -10.54 2.75
CA GLU A 64 9.46 -11.40 3.43
C GLU A 64 9.42 -12.82 2.79
N SER A 65 10.46 -13.62 2.99
CA SER A 65 10.65 -14.98 2.46
C SER A 65 9.43 -15.91 2.56
N HIS A 66 8.66 -15.85 3.66
CA HIS A 66 7.44 -16.67 3.76
C HIS A 66 6.30 -16.15 2.88
N GLY A 67 6.02 -14.84 2.92
CA GLY A 67 4.98 -14.23 2.07
C GLY A 67 5.31 -14.32 0.58
N ALA A 68 6.59 -14.27 0.26
CA ALA A 68 7.16 -14.50 -1.06
C ALA A 68 6.84 -15.88 -1.63
N HIS A 69 7.01 -16.90 -0.79
CA HIS A 69 6.70 -18.29 -1.15
C HIS A 69 5.19 -18.46 -1.36
N GLU A 70 4.37 -17.94 -0.45
CA GLU A 70 2.90 -17.99 -0.59
C GLU A 70 2.41 -17.23 -1.82
N ALA A 71 2.97 -16.06 -2.11
CA ALA A 71 2.66 -15.30 -3.32
C ALA A 71 2.92 -16.12 -4.59
N ARG A 72 4.10 -16.77 -4.69
CA ARG A 72 4.43 -17.61 -5.85
C ARG A 72 3.52 -18.82 -5.98
N ARG A 73 3.17 -19.46 -4.85
CA ARG A 73 2.20 -20.55 -4.83
C ARG A 73 0.81 -20.13 -5.31
N MET A 74 0.39 -18.91 -5.02
CA MET A 74 -0.94 -18.41 -5.36
C MET A 74 -1.04 -17.84 -6.78
N PHE A 75 0.01 -17.16 -7.25
CA PHE A 75 -0.05 -16.35 -8.47
C PHE A 75 0.97 -16.78 -9.54
N GLY A 76 1.82 -17.78 -9.27
CA GLY A 76 2.83 -18.31 -10.19
C GLY A 76 4.25 -17.80 -9.92
N GLU A 77 5.25 -18.47 -10.48
CA GLU A 77 6.68 -18.16 -10.27
C GLU A 77 7.15 -16.88 -10.97
N GLU A 78 6.50 -16.51 -12.07
CA GLU A 78 6.85 -15.34 -12.92
C GLU A 78 6.42 -13.99 -12.32
N ILE A 79 5.79 -14.00 -11.14
CA ILE A 79 5.34 -12.76 -10.51
C ILE A 79 6.53 -11.97 -9.94
N GLU A 80 6.51 -10.66 -10.16
CA GLU A 80 7.51 -9.77 -9.60
C GLU A 80 6.98 -9.02 -8.36
N PHE A 81 7.89 -8.78 -7.42
CA PHE A 81 7.67 -8.03 -6.19
C PHE A 81 9.03 -7.59 -5.62
N GLY A 82 9.01 -6.73 -4.61
CA GLY A 82 10.17 -6.42 -3.81
C GLY A 82 10.44 -7.48 -2.73
N ARG A 83 11.65 -7.42 -2.19
CA ARG A 83 12.12 -8.16 -1.02
C ARG A 83 12.68 -7.18 0.01
N PHE A 84 12.65 -7.58 1.27
CA PHE A 84 13.34 -6.84 2.32
C PHE A 84 14.85 -7.06 2.21
N ASP A 85 15.61 -5.99 2.44
CA ASP A 85 17.06 -5.97 2.59
C ASP A 85 17.40 -5.82 4.07
N GLY A 86 17.26 -6.92 4.81
CA GLY A 86 17.46 -6.93 6.25
C GLY A 86 16.40 -7.76 7.00
N PRO A 87 16.58 -7.94 8.32
CA PRO A 87 15.73 -8.80 9.11
C PRO A 87 14.33 -8.20 9.28
N VAL A 88 13.31 -8.99 8.95
CA VAL A 88 11.90 -8.69 9.21
C VAL A 88 11.25 -9.96 9.76
N GLN A 89 10.26 -9.80 10.64
CA GLN A 89 9.53 -10.95 11.18
C GLN A 89 8.84 -11.74 10.05
N PRO A 90 8.79 -13.09 10.16
CA PRO A 90 8.19 -13.94 9.15
C PRO A 90 6.76 -13.54 8.81
N GLY A 91 6.42 -13.60 7.52
CA GLY A 91 5.07 -13.29 7.03
C GLY A 91 4.74 -11.80 7.00
N HIS A 92 5.72 -10.91 7.19
CA HIS A 92 5.55 -9.50 6.90
C HIS A 92 5.48 -9.22 5.41
N ALA A 93 4.59 -8.29 5.05
CA ALA A 93 4.50 -7.72 3.72
C ALA A 93 4.29 -6.21 3.84
N VAL A 94 4.71 -5.46 2.82
CA VAL A 94 4.41 -4.04 2.66
C VAL A 94 3.82 -3.79 1.29
N LEU A 95 2.67 -3.14 1.24
CA LEU A 95 2.11 -2.59 0.01
C LEU A 95 2.56 -1.14 -0.13
N LEU A 96 3.38 -0.87 -1.15
CA LEU A 96 3.67 0.47 -1.62
C LEU A 96 2.64 0.89 -2.66
N MET A 97 2.12 2.11 -2.54
CA MET A 97 1.21 2.70 -3.52
C MET A 97 1.62 4.12 -3.87
N LYS A 98 1.41 4.49 -5.14
CA LYS A 98 1.43 5.87 -5.61
C LYS A 98 -0.01 6.38 -5.73
N ILE A 99 -0.28 7.53 -5.11
CA ILE A 99 -1.58 8.21 -5.14
C ILE A 99 -1.33 9.70 -5.40
N GLY A 100 -1.42 10.12 -6.66
CA GLY A 100 -0.97 11.42 -7.12
C GLY A 100 0.49 11.68 -6.71
N ARG A 101 0.70 12.73 -5.90
CA ARG A 101 2.03 13.05 -5.37
C ARG A 101 2.44 12.21 -4.17
N LEU A 102 1.52 11.45 -3.57
CA LEU A 102 1.76 10.70 -2.35
C LEU A 102 2.42 9.36 -2.63
N THR A 103 3.25 8.91 -1.70
CA THR A 103 3.72 7.53 -1.63
C THR A 103 3.21 6.95 -0.32
N VAL A 104 2.53 5.81 -0.37
CA VAL A 104 1.93 5.14 0.78
C VAL A 104 2.66 3.83 1.03
N ALA A 105 2.95 3.48 2.28
CA ALA A 105 3.43 2.17 2.71
C ALA A 105 2.49 1.59 3.77
N GLU A 106 1.77 0.54 3.39
CA GLU A 106 0.88 -0.22 4.25
C GLU A 106 1.56 -1.51 4.69
N TRP A 107 1.80 -1.67 5.99
CA TRP A 107 2.44 -2.86 6.56
C TRP A 107 1.39 -3.90 6.93
N SER A 108 1.56 -5.17 6.58
CA SER A 108 0.56 -6.22 6.86
C SER A 108 0.29 -6.47 8.35
N HIS A 109 1.27 -6.26 9.22
CA HIS A 109 1.16 -6.41 10.68
C HIS A 109 0.94 -5.06 11.37
N ALA A 110 0.81 -5.06 12.70
CA ALA A 110 0.53 -3.91 13.57
C ALA A 110 1.49 -2.68 13.51
N SER A 111 2.35 -2.57 12.50
CA SER A 111 3.06 -1.33 12.18
C SER A 111 2.10 -0.29 11.57
N PRO A 112 2.36 1.02 11.75
CA PRO A 112 1.50 2.05 11.17
C PRO A 112 1.64 2.11 9.65
N CYS A 113 0.54 2.50 8.98
CA CYS A 113 0.58 2.98 7.60
C CYS A 113 1.33 4.31 7.55
N THR A 114 2.25 4.44 6.58
CA THR A 114 3.02 5.67 6.38
C THR A 114 2.70 6.29 5.03
N VAL A 115 2.59 7.61 4.98
CA VAL A 115 2.34 8.41 3.77
C VAL A 115 3.36 9.53 3.68
N TRP A 116 4.12 9.56 2.59
CA TRP A 116 5.01 10.67 2.23
C TRP A 116 4.32 11.56 1.21
N ASP A 117 4.31 12.86 1.48
CA ASP A 117 3.91 13.90 0.52
C ASP A 117 5.16 14.51 -0.11
N ALA A 118 5.39 14.28 -1.41
CA ALA A 118 6.56 14.79 -2.12
C ALA A 118 6.69 16.33 -2.10
N ALA A 119 5.62 17.06 -1.74
CA ALA A 119 5.67 18.51 -1.55
C ALA A 119 6.16 18.95 -0.15
N ARG A 120 6.26 18.04 0.83
CA ARG A 120 6.52 18.35 2.24
C ARG A 120 7.61 17.50 2.89
N ASP A 121 7.77 16.27 2.44
CA ASP A 121 8.67 15.28 3.00
C ASP A 121 9.86 15.00 2.07
N GLU A 122 10.91 14.37 2.60
CA GLU A 122 11.86 13.64 1.75
C GLU A 122 11.09 12.61 0.91
N HIS A 123 11.47 12.46 -0.37
CA HIS A 123 10.78 11.56 -1.28
C HIS A 123 10.66 10.16 -0.66
N GLY A 124 9.41 9.68 -0.51
CA GLY A 124 9.16 8.34 0.01
C GLY A 124 9.83 7.26 -0.86
N PRO A 125 9.87 6.01 -0.37
CA PRO A 125 10.55 4.92 -1.04
C PRO A 125 10.06 4.77 -2.49
N PRO A 126 10.96 4.68 -3.49
CA PRO A 126 10.55 4.51 -4.88
C PRO A 126 9.91 3.14 -5.08
N LEU A 127 8.92 3.04 -5.95
CA LEU A 127 8.31 1.76 -6.32
C LEU A 127 9.25 0.94 -7.23
N TYR A 128 8.96 -0.36 -7.35
CA TYR A 128 9.60 -1.28 -8.31
C TYR A 128 11.10 -1.55 -8.08
N ARG A 129 11.63 -1.33 -6.87
CA ARG A 129 12.96 -1.85 -6.52
C ARG A 129 12.86 -3.33 -6.17
N ALA A 130 13.93 -4.05 -6.45
CA ALA A 130 14.04 -5.45 -6.04
C ALA A 130 14.22 -5.59 -4.52
N LEU A 131 14.96 -4.67 -3.89
CA LEU A 131 15.37 -4.74 -2.49
C LEU A 131 15.02 -3.44 -1.75
N TYR A 132 14.51 -3.58 -0.52
CA TYR A 132 14.12 -2.47 0.35
C TYR A 132 14.62 -2.68 1.79
N PRO A 133 15.50 -1.80 2.29
CA PRO A 133 15.81 -1.78 3.70
C PRO A 133 14.55 -1.43 4.53
N PRO A 134 14.17 -2.22 5.55
CA PRO A 134 12.90 -2.06 6.28
C PRO A 134 12.66 -0.66 6.86
N GLU A 135 13.71 0.03 7.28
CA GLU A 135 13.69 1.37 7.84
C GLU A 135 13.28 2.44 6.83
N THR A 136 13.52 2.22 5.53
CA THR A 136 13.11 3.14 4.46
C THR A 136 11.61 3.11 4.18
N LEU A 137 10.93 2.07 4.67
CA LEU A 137 9.49 1.84 4.51
C LEU A 137 8.67 2.34 5.71
N LYS A 138 9.31 3.10 6.62
CA LYS A 138 8.68 3.70 7.80
C LYS A 138 9.15 5.14 7.94
N LYS A 139 8.28 6.02 8.44
CA LYS A 139 8.72 7.31 8.99
C LYS A 139 9.26 7.08 10.41
N PRO A 140 10.29 7.82 10.84
CA PRO A 140 10.78 7.72 12.21
C PRO A 140 9.64 7.96 13.20
N HIS A 141 9.69 7.30 14.35
CA HIS A 141 8.79 7.59 15.46
C HIS A 141 9.09 9.00 15.96
N LEU A 142 8.33 9.97 15.46
CA LEU A 142 8.43 11.36 15.88
C LEU A 142 7.85 11.49 17.28
N ALA A 143 8.41 12.40 18.09
CA ALA A 143 7.84 12.82 19.37
C ALA A 143 6.52 13.56 19.12
N ALA A 144 5.47 12.79 18.80
CA ALA A 144 4.13 13.28 18.59
C ALA A 144 3.33 13.13 19.88
N THR A 145 2.49 14.13 20.15
CA THR A 145 1.69 14.21 21.38
C THR A 145 0.30 13.58 21.24
N SER A 146 -0.14 13.28 20.02
CA SER A 146 -1.46 12.69 19.74
C SER A 146 -1.49 11.88 18.43
N GLU A 147 -2.54 11.08 18.22
CA GLU A 147 -2.79 10.39 16.94
C GLU A 147 -3.07 11.37 15.80
N ASP A 148 -3.66 12.53 16.09
CA ASP A 148 -3.95 13.55 15.07
C ASP A 148 -2.66 14.27 14.62
N ASP A 149 -1.71 14.48 15.53
CA ASP A 149 -0.37 14.97 15.18
C ASP A 149 0.37 14.00 14.26
N LEU A 150 0.27 12.70 14.56
CA LEU A 150 0.84 11.63 13.73
C LEU A 150 0.17 11.60 12.34
N ALA A 151 -1.15 11.64 12.28
CA ALA A 151 -1.91 11.67 11.04
C ALA A 151 -1.57 12.90 10.20
N GLY A 152 -1.39 14.07 10.83
CA GLY A 152 -0.93 15.31 10.18
C GLY A 152 0.46 15.20 9.54
N ARG A 153 1.28 14.26 10.02
CA ARG A 153 2.63 13.93 9.52
C ARG A 153 2.65 12.71 8.59
N GLY A 154 1.48 12.16 8.28
CA GLY A 154 1.33 11.00 7.40
C GLY A 154 1.67 9.67 8.08
N VAL A 155 1.45 9.54 9.38
CA VAL A 155 1.62 8.27 10.12
C VAL A 155 0.27 7.87 10.72
N PHE A 156 -0.24 6.69 10.35
CA PHE A 156 -1.58 6.24 10.71
C PHE A 156 -1.54 4.86 11.36
N TYR A 157 -1.86 4.78 12.64
CA TYR A 157 -2.09 3.52 13.32
C TYR A 157 -3.49 2.99 13.01
N HIS A 158 -3.63 1.67 12.86
CA HIS A 158 -4.91 1.01 12.54
C HIS A 158 -5.91 0.94 13.72
N ARG A 159 -5.66 1.69 14.80
CA ARG A 159 -6.53 1.76 15.98
C ARG A 159 -7.91 2.30 15.60
N GLY A 160 -8.95 1.73 16.21
CA GLY A 160 -10.34 2.09 15.90
C GLY A 160 -10.81 1.62 14.51
N SER A 161 -10.21 0.58 13.94
CA SER A 161 -10.64 -0.01 12.66
C SER A 161 -12.14 -0.33 12.61
N ALA A 162 -12.70 -0.88 13.69
CA ALA A 162 -14.11 -1.24 13.78
C ALA A 162 -15.06 -0.04 13.92
N SER A 163 -14.57 1.09 14.42
CA SER A 163 -15.30 2.36 14.47
C SER A 163 -14.95 3.30 13.30
N TYR A 164 -14.16 2.82 12.34
CA TYR A 164 -13.69 3.54 11.16
C TYR A 164 -12.75 4.74 11.44
N ALA A 165 -12.22 4.87 12.66
CA ALA A 165 -11.49 6.07 13.08
C ALA A 165 -10.21 6.31 12.28
N TRP A 166 -9.36 5.29 12.09
CA TRP A 166 -8.13 5.48 11.31
C TRP A 166 -8.43 5.71 9.83
N GLN A 167 -9.44 5.02 9.28
CA GLN A 167 -9.87 5.11 7.89
C GLN A 167 -10.30 6.54 7.56
N GLU A 168 -11.04 7.18 8.46
CA GLU A 168 -11.47 8.56 8.29
C GLU A 168 -10.29 9.52 8.33
N ARG A 169 -9.34 9.34 9.26
CA ARG A 169 -8.13 10.18 9.33
C ARG A 169 -7.29 10.09 8.06
N ILE A 170 -7.06 8.88 7.54
CA ILE A 170 -6.28 8.73 6.30
C ILE A 170 -7.09 9.22 5.08
N ALA A 171 -8.40 8.98 5.02
CA ALA A 171 -9.25 9.53 3.94
C ALA A 171 -9.21 11.06 3.93
N ASP A 172 -9.25 11.70 5.10
CA ASP A 172 -9.11 13.15 5.25
C ASP A 172 -7.74 13.66 4.83
N PHE A 173 -6.67 12.91 5.12
CA PHE A 173 -5.33 13.21 4.63
C PHE A 173 -5.28 13.13 3.10
N LEU A 174 -5.77 12.02 2.51
CA LEU A 174 -5.80 11.83 1.05
C LEU A 174 -6.65 12.89 0.34
N ARG A 175 -7.77 13.31 0.93
CA ARG A 175 -8.61 14.40 0.42
C ARG A 175 -7.83 15.72 0.36
N ARG A 176 -7.15 16.09 1.46
CA ARG A 176 -6.39 17.35 1.54
C ARG A 176 -5.15 17.37 0.66
N HIS A 177 -4.46 16.23 0.54
CA HIS A 177 -3.13 16.18 -0.07
C HIS A 177 -3.10 15.59 -1.49
N ALA A 178 -4.10 14.79 -1.88
CA ALA A 178 -4.20 14.18 -3.20
C ALA A 178 -5.55 14.39 -3.89
N ARG A 179 -6.48 15.17 -3.29
CA ARG A 179 -7.84 15.41 -3.81
C ARG A 179 -8.66 14.14 -4.03
N VAL A 180 -8.34 13.07 -3.31
CA VAL A 180 -9.08 11.81 -3.34
C VAL A 180 -10.25 11.90 -2.39
N ASN A 181 -11.47 11.76 -2.90
CA ASN A 181 -12.70 11.78 -2.10
C ASN A 181 -13.18 10.35 -1.84
N LEU A 182 -12.89 9.85 -0.64
CA LEU A 182 -13.35 8.55 -0.18
C LEU A 182 -14.22 8.71 1.07
N THR A 183 -15.47 8.26 1.00
CA THR A 183 -16.42 8.34 2.12
C THR A 183 -16.54 6.99 2.83
N ARG A 184 -17.00 6.97 4.08
CA ARG A 184 -17.19 5.73 4.85
C ARG A 184 -18.01 4.66 4.10
N ASN A 185 -19.03 5.08 3.36
CA ASN A 185 -19.86 4.16 2.57
C ASN A 185 -19.07 3.38 1.50
N SER A 186 -17.94 3.91 1.05
CA SER A 186 -17.08 3.25 0.06
C SER A 186 -16.33 2.05 0.62
N TYR A 187 -16.04 2.02 1.92
CA TYR A 187 -15.19 0.99 2.56
C TYR A 187 -15.82 0.38 3.82
N TRP A 188 -17.13 0.52 3.95
CA TRP A 188 -17.88 -0.09 5.05
C TRP A 188 -17.81 -1.62 4.94
N VAL A 189 -17.63 -2.29 6.07
CA VAL A 189 -17.62 -3.75 6.17
C VAL A 189 -18.99 -4.21 6.69
N ARG A 190 -19.66 -5.09 5.92
CA ARG A 190 -20.93 -5.72 6.32
C ARG A 190 -20.73 -6.80 7.37
#